data_AF-A0A959S5A7-F1
#
_entry.id   AF-A0A959S5A7-F1
#
_cell.length_a   1.000
_cell.length_b   1.000
_cell.length_c   1.000
_cell.angle_alpha   90.00
_cell.angle_beta   90.00
_cell.angle_gamma   90.00
#
_symmetry.space_group_name_H-M   'P 1'
#
loop_
_entity.id
_entity.type
_entity.pdbx_description
1 polymer ?
#
loop_
_entity_poly.entity_id
_entity_poly.type
_entity_poly.pdbx_seq_one_letter_code
_entity_poly.pdbx_strand_id
1 'polypeptide(L)'
;MESTHQTKLPSWLRPYEKHLPQFVYGGIDGSITTFAVVAGAEGANLDSNIVIILGLANLIADGFSMSIGAYLSHQAESDRYDLVKTQEYLEIERIPDTERQEVRECLQEMGFEGRLLDEACDTICADKDRWVHFMMHHEMHMIPPDSSPLSNAAATFISFGIMGAVPLAVYVADWFSPMDADLFLWSSVLTFLGFMFIGYFKGLVADRPILKSVLETIGLGVAAAFLAYFAGDILEHLLAVER
;
A
#
# COMPACT_ATOMS: atom_id res chain seq x y z
N MET A 1 -10.90 -27.35 -1.07
CA MET A 1 -12.01 -26.54 -1.60
C MET A 1 -11.44 -25.17 -1.93
N GLU A 2 -11.27 -24.89 -3.21
CA GLU A 2 -10.76 -23.62 -3.70
C GLU A 2 -11.87 -22.58 -3.48
N SER A 3 -11.77 -21.77 -2.42
CA SER A 3 -12.79 -20.76 -2.12
C SER A 3 -12.84 -19.79 -3.30
N THR A 4 -13.91 -19.87 -4.07
CA THR A 4 -14.14 -19.06 -5.26
C THR A 4 -14.55 -17.65 -4.84
N HIS A 5 -13.70 -16.94 -4.12
CA HIS A 5 -13.72 -15.48 -4.14
C HIS A 5 -13.16 -15.09 -5.50
N GLN A 6 -14.02 -15.10 -6.53
CA GLN A 6 -13.68 -14.50 -7.82
C GLN A 6 -13.47 -13.01 -7.57
N THR A 7 -12.21 -12.63 -7.38
CA THR A 7 -11.83 -11.23 -7.44
C THR A 7 -12.32 -10.67 -8.77
N LYS A 8 -12.95 -9.49 -8.77
CA LYS A 8 -13.39 -8.78 -9.99
C LYS A 8 -12.20 -8.35 -10.87
N LEU A 9 -10.99 -8.79 -10.52
CA LEU A 9 -9.76 -8.56 -11.26
C LEU A 9 -9.85 -9.19 -12.65
N PRO A 10 -9.65 -8.38 -13.71
CA PRO A 10 -9.46 -8.87 -15.07
C PRO A 10 -8.43 -10.01 -15.12
N SER A 11 -8.64 -10.98 -16.01
CA SER A 11 -7.78 -12.17 -16.13
C SER A 11 -6.29 -11.85 -16.32
N TRP A 12 -5.98 -10.73 -16.98
CA TRP A 12 -4.61 -10.28 -17.21
C TRP A 12 -3.91 -9.68 -15.99
N LEU A 13 -4.66 -9.29 -14.94
CA LEU A 13 -4.11 -8.74 -13.68
C LEU A 13 -3.91 -9.79 -12.59
N ARG A 14 -4.54 -10.96 -12.70
CA ARG A 14 -4.43 -12.06 -11.71
C ARG A 14 -2.98 -12.48 -11.39
N PRO A 15 -2.04 -12.53 -12.36
CA PRO A 15 -0.64 -12.85 -12.03
C PRO A 15 0.02 -11.86 -11.07
N TYR A 16 -0.51 -10.64 -10.96
CA TYR A 16 0.03 -9.55 -10.17
C TYR A 16 -0.79 -9.25 -8.91
N GLU A 17 -1.81 -10.06 -8.62
CA GLU A 17 -2.79 -9.84 -7.53
C GLU A 17 -2.11 -9.53 -6.18
N LYS A 18 -1.04 -10.25 -5.85
CA LYS A 18 -0.28 -10.06 -4.60
C LYS A 18 0.41 -8.69 -4.48
N HIS A 19 0.87 -8.14 -5.60
CA HIS A 19 1.63 -6.88 -5.61
C HIS A 19 0.76 -5.67 -5.92
N LEU A 20 -0.44 -5.89 -6.45
CA LEU A 20 -1.32 -4.83 -6.92
C LEU A 20 -1.77 -3.86 -5.81
N PRO A 21 -2.03 -4.30 -4.55
CA PRO A 21 -2.29 -3.38 -3.44
C PRO A 21 -1.12 -2.42 -3.18
N GLN A 22 0.11 -2.94 -3.14
CA GLN A 22 1.30 -2.13 -2.91
C GLN A 22 1.62 -1.21 -4.09
N PHE A 23 1.38 -1.69 -5.32
CA PHE A 23 1.46 -0.87 -6.51
C PHE A 23 0.46 0.29 -6.46
N VAL A 24 -0.82 0.04 -6.18
CA VAL A 24 -1.82 1.10 -6.07
C VAL A 24 -1.46 2.06 -4.94
N TYR A 25 -1.05 1.55 -3.78
CA TYR A 25 -0.66 2.37 -2.63
C TYR A 25 0.51 3.31 -2.96
N GLY A 26 1.62 2.77 -3.49
CA GLY A 26 2.77 3.55 -3.93
C GLY A 26 2.43 4.55 -5.03
N GLY A 27 1.57 4.15 -5.97
CA GLY A 27 1.19 5.01 -7.09
C GLY A 27 0.35 6.21 -6.65
N ILE A 28 -0.64 6.00 -5.77
CA ILE A 28 -1.47 7.09 -5.22
C ILE A 28 -0.57 8.09 -4.50
N ASP A 29 0.28 7.59 -3.60
CA ASP A 29 1.13 8.44 -2.79
C ASP A 29 2.13 9.21 -3.67
N GLY A 30 2.79 8.53 -4.63
CA GLY A 30 3.73 9.14 -5.55
C GLY A 30 3.12 10.25 -6.41
N SER A 31 1.95 10.02 -6.99
CA SER A 31 1.26 11.06 -7.77
C SER A 31 0.81 12.24 -6.90
N ILE A 32 0.26 11.98 -5.69
CA ILE A 32 -0.24 13.06 -4.81
C ILE A 32 0.92 13.90 -4.28
N THR A 33 1.95 13.27 -3.72
CA THR A 33 3.09 13.95 -3.12
C THR A 33 3.88 14.75 -4.16
N THR A 34 4.16 14.17 -5.32
CA THR A 34 4.93 14.86 -6.35
C THR A 34 4.13 16.01 -6.98
N PHE A 35 2.83 15.84 -7.18
CA PHE A 35 2.00 16.95 -7.65
C PHE A 35 1.85 18.05 -6.58
N ALA A 36 1.81 17.70 -5.30
CA ALA A 36 1.83 18.69 -4.22
C ALA A 36 3.12 19.52 -4.25
N VAL A 37 4.28 18.91 -4.53
CA VAL A 37 5.54 19.67 -4.73
C VAL A 37 5.43 20.63 -5.91
N VAL A 38 4.89 20.18 -7.04
CA VAL A 38 4.66 21.03 -8.23
C VAL A 38 3.72 22.18 -7.90
N ALA A 39 2.58 21.91 -7.24
CA ALA A 39 1.60 22.93 -6.88
C ALA A 39 2.15 23.93 -5.84
N GLY A 40 2.94 23.47 -4.87
CA GLY A 40 3.60 24.36 -3.90
C GLY A 40 4.66 25.24 -4.54
N ALA A 41 5.43 24.70 -5.50
CA ALA A 41 6.39 25.49 -6.24
C ALA A 41 5.73 26.54 -7.15
N GLU A 42 4.60 26.19 -7.77
CA GLU A 42 3.78 27.13 -8.54
C GLU A 42 3.20 28.23 -7.63
N GLY A 43 2.66 27.87 -6.47
CA GLY A 43 2.13 28.84 -5.50
C GLY A 43 3.21 29.79 -4.97
N ALA A 44 4.45 29.32 -4.86
CA ALA A 44 5.61 30.15 -4.51
C ALA A 44 6.26 30.85 -5.71
N ASN A 45 5.66 30.78 -6.91
CA ASN A 45 6.15 31.38 -8.15
C ASN A 45 7.63 31.05 -8.45
N LEU A 46 8.01 29.78 -8.23
CA LEU A 46 9.37 29.30 -8.45
C LEU A 46 9.62 28.93 -9.91
N ASP A 47 10.86 29.13 -10.36
CA ASP A 47 11.28 28.74 -11.70
C ASP A 47 11.14 27.23 -11.96
N SER A 48 10.82 26.85 -13.20
CA SER A 48 10.72 25.44 -13.66
C SER A 48 11.93 24.57 -13.26
N ASN A 49 13.13 25.15 -13.25
CA ASN A 49 14.35 24.44 -12.86
C ASN A 49 14.31 24.01 -11.39
N ILE A 50 13.77 24.86 -10.52
CA ILE A 50 13.62 24.57 -9.10
C ILE A 50 12.55 23.48 -8.92
N VAL A 51 11.46 23.54 -9.69
CA VAL A 51 10.40 22.52 -9.68
C VAL A 51 10.96 21.14 -10.06
N ILE A 52 11.79 21.06 -11.11
CA ILE A 52 12.42 19.80 -11.53
C ILE A 52 13.37 19.27 -10.45
N ILE A 53 14.21 20.13 -9.88
CA ILE A 53 15.18 19.73 -8.84
C ILE A 53 14.46 19.21 -7.60
N LEU A 54 13.52 19.98 -7.06
CA LEU A 54 12.76 19.60 -5.87
C LEU A 54 11.89 18.39 -6.13
N GLY A 55 11.19 18.36 -7.27
CA GLY A 55 10.32 17.25 -7.65
C GLY A 55 11.07 15.93 -7.80
N LEU A 56 12.19 15.91 -8.54
CA LEU A 56 12.97 14.68 -8.73
C LEU A 56 13.67 14.24 -7.45
N ALA A 57 14.21 15.19 -6.66
CA ALA A 57 14.80 14.87 -5.38
C ALA A 57 13.77 14.26 -4.42
N ASN A 58 12.58 14.86 -4.35
CA ASN A 58 11.46 14.34 -3.56
C ASN A 58 11.03 12.96 -4.04
N LEU A 59 10.86 12.78 -5.36
CA LEU A 59 10.43 11.52 -5.96
C LEU A 59 11.35 10.36 -5.57
N ILE A 60 12.66 10.58 -5.60
CA ILE A 60 13.66 9.56 -5.24
C ILE A 60 13.68 9.34 -3.73
N ALA A 61 13.74 10.41 -2.94
CA ALA A 61 13.86 10.33 -1.48
C ALA A 61 12.62 9.70 -0.83
N ASP A 62 11.43 10.21 -1.16
CA ASP A 62 10.17 9.73 -0.60
C ASP A 62 9.85 8.33 -1.10
N GLY A 63 10.06 8.07 -2.39
CA GLY A 63 9.87 6.73 -2.94
C GLY A 63 10.73 5.70 -2.22
N PHE A 64 12.01 6.03 -1.98
CA PHE A 64 12.93 5.14 -1.27
C PHE A 64 12.55 4.97 0.20
N SER A 65 12.18 6.05 0.89
CA SER A 65 11.69 6.04 2.27
C SER A 65 10.45 5.14 2.42
N MET A 66 9.47 5.30 1.52
CA MET A 66 8.25 4.50 1.49
C MET A 66 8.53 3.03 1.18
N SER A 67 9.46 2.75 0.27
CA SER A 67 9.91 1.39 -0.07
C SER A 67 10.56 0.68 1.13
N ILE A 68 11.43 1.38 1.87
CA ILE A 68 12.01 0.88 3.13
C ILE A 68 10.89 0.64 4.17
N GLY A 69 9.93 1.56 4.29
CA GLY A 69 8.79 1.40 5.18
C GLY A 69 7.99 0.13 4.87
N ALA A 70 7.69 -0.12 3.59
CA ALA A 70 7.01 -1.33 3.14
C ALA A 70 7.84 -2.59 3.41
N TYR A 71 9.16 -2.55 3.17
CA TYR A 71 10.08 -3.65 3.49
C TYR A 71 10.05 -4.00 4.98
N LEU A 72 10.29 -2.99 5.84
CA LEU A 72 10.38 -3.19 7.28
C LEU A 72 9.06 -3.63 7.88
N SER A 73 7.93 -3.08 7.41
CA SER A 73 6.60 -3.50 7.86
C SER A 73 6.35 -4.97 7.54
N HIS A 74 6.66 -5.40 6.31
CA HIS A 74 6.43 -6.78 5.89
C HIS A 74 7.43 -7.76 6.52
N GLN A 75 8.68 -7.33 6.75
CA GLN A 75 9.67 -8.11 7.47
C GLN A 75 9.23 -8.32 8.93
N ALA A 76 8.77 -7.27 9.61
CA ALA A 76 8.28 -7.36 10.98
C ALA A 76 7.07 -8.30 11.11
N GLU A 77 6.17 -8.30 10.11
CA GLU A 77 5.05 -9.24 10.08
C GLU A 77 5.51 -10.70 9.91
N SER A 78 6.50 -10.94 9.03
CA SER A 78 7.11 -12.26 8.86
C SER A 78 7.83 -12.74 10.12
N ASP A 79 8.66 -11.88 10.72
CA ASP A 79 9.40 -12.20 11.94
C ASP A 79 8.45 -12.51 13.10
N ARG A 80 7.35 -11.75 13.21
CA ARG A 80 6.30 -12.00 14.20
C ARG A 80 5.61 -13.33 13.97
N TYR A 81 5.26 -13.65 12.72
CA TYR A 81 4.65 -14.93 12.37
C TYR A 81 5.54 -16.11 12.76
N ASP A 82 6.83 -16.05 12.43
CA ASP A 82 7.79 -17.12 12.71
C ASP A 82 8.08 -17.26 14.22
N LEU A 83 8.16 -16.14 14.94
CA LEU A 83 8.31 -16.13 16.40
C LEU A 83 7.13 -16.85 17.07
N VAL A 84 5.92 -16.44 16.73
CA VAL A 84 4.69 -16.98 17.32
C VAL A 84 4.52 -18.44 16.96
N LYS A 85 4.75 -18.81 15.69
CA LYS A 85 4.76 -20.21 15.26
C LYS A 85 5.74 -21.05 16.08
N THR A 86 6.93 -20.53 16.38
CA THR A 86 7.94 -21.23 17.19
C THR A 86 7.49 -21.38 18.64
N GLN A 87 6.83 -20.35 19.20
CA GLN A 87 6.27 -20.40 20.56
C GLN A 87 5.19 -21.48 20.67
N GLU A 88 4.30 -21.56 19.69
CA GLU A 88 3.24 -22.56 19.61
C GLU A 88 3.79 -24.00 19.63
N TYR A 89 4.84 -24.29 18.84
CA TYR A 89 5.50 -25.61 18.90
C TYR A 89 6.06 -25.92 20.30
N LEU A 90 6.59 -24.92 20.99
CA LEU A 90 7.14 -25.10 22.34
C LEU A 90 6.04 -25.31 23.38
N GLU A 91 4.89 -24.66 23.22
CA GLU A 91 3.74 -24.81 24.12
C GLU A 91 3.10 -26.19 23.96
N ILE A 92 2.90 -26.66 22.72
CA ILE A 92 2.43 -28.02 22.43
C ILE A 92 3.38 -29.08 23.02
N GLU A 93 4.68 -28.80 23.10
CA GLU A 93 5.65 -29.71 23.72
C GLU A 93 5.70 -29.65 25.24
N ARG A 94 5.47 -28.49 25.83
CA ARG A 94 5.63 -28.26 27.28
C ARG A 94 4.35 -28.48 28.07
N ILE A 95 3.21 -28.09 27.50
CA ILE A 95 1.90 -28.08 28.14
C ILE A 95 0.80 -28.64 27.22
N PRO A 96 1.00 -29.84 26.63
CA PRO A 96 0.10 -30.39 25.60
C PRO A 96 -1.36 -30.53 26.04
N ASP A 97 -1.62 -30.77 27.32
CA ASP A 97 -2.99 -30.91 27.84
C ASP A 97 -3.73 -29.56 27.81
N THR A 98 -3.04 -28.45 28.05
CA THR A 98 -3.60 -27.09 27.99
C THR A 98 -3.89 -26.71 26.54
N GLU A 99 -2.89 -26.84 25.65
CA GLU A 99 -3.05 -26.54 24.22
C GLU A 99 -4.19 -27.35 23.57
N ARG A 100 -4.39 -28.59 24.02
CA ARG A 100 -5.45 -29.45 23.48
C ARG A 100 -6.82 -28.97 23.94
N GLN A 101 -6.90 -28.44 25.15
CA GLN A 101 -8.10 -27.82 25.67
C GLN A 101 -8.43 -26.53 24.89
N GLU A 102 -7.44 -25.75 24.47
CA GLU A 102 -7.64 -24.57 23.62
C GLU A 102 -8.14 -24.93 22.21
N VAL A 103 -7.61 -26.00 21.60
CA VAL A 103 -8.17 -26.55 20.34
C VAL A 103 -9.63 -26.94 20.52
N ARG A 104 -9.96 -27.60 21.64
CA ARG A 104 -11.33 -28.01 21.96
C ARG A 104 -12.24 -26.78 22.08
N GLU A 105 -11.79 -25.73 22.75
CA GLU A 105 -12.54 -24.48 22.93
C GLU A 105 -12.80 -23.79 21.58
N CYS A 106 -11.78 -23.68 20.72
CA CYS A 106 -11.94 -23.16 19.36
C CYS A 106 -13.00 -23.94 18.56
N LEU A 107 -13.00 -25.27 18.65
CA LEU A 107 -13.99 -26.11 17.98
C LEU A 107 -15.40 -25.95 18.58
N GLN A 108 -15.51 -25.76 19.90
CA GLN A 108 -16.79 -25.48 20.54
C GLN A 108 -17.39 -24.15 20.05
N GLU A 109 -16.58 -23.13 19.88
CA GLU A 109 -17.01 -21.84 19.32
C GLU A 109 -17.51 -21.96 17.87
N MET A 110 -16.97 -22.92 17.11
CA MET A 110 -17.46 -23.28 15.78
C MET A 110 -18.77 -24.11 15.80
N GLY A 111 -19.23 -24.53 16.99
CA GLY A 111 -20.45 -25.31 17.19
C GLY A 111 -20.27 -26.83 17.18
N PHE A 112 -19.03 -27.34 17.32
CA PHE A 112 -18.80 -28.77 17.48
C PHE A 112 -19.15 -29.22 18.90
N GLU A 113 -19.90 -30.32 19.02
CA GLU A 113 -20.35 -30.85 20.32
C GLU A 113 -20.18 -32.38 20.44
N GLY A 114 -20.14 -32.85 21.69
CA GLY A 114 -20.14 -34.27 22.04
C GLY A 114 -19.01 -35.06 21.37
N ARG A 115 -19.34 -36.23 20.83
CA ARG A 115 -18.37 -37.14 20.23
C ARG A 115 -17.64 -36.54 19.03
N LEU A 116 -18.30 -35.68 18.24
CA LEU A 116 -17.69 -35.06 17.05
C LEU A 116 -16.60 -34.06 17.44
N LEU A 117 -16.81 -33.32 18.52
CA LEU A 117 -15.81 -32.42 19.09
C LEU A 117 -14.54 -33.19 19.52
N ASP A 118 -14.73 -34.30 20.24
CA ASP A 118 -13.62 -35.14 20.69
C ASP A 118 -12.84 -35.71 19.49
N GLU A 119 -13.54 -36.28 18.50
CA GLU A 119 -12.90 -36.85 17.30
C GLU A 119 -12.16 -35.77 16.48
N ALA A 120 -12.72 -34.57 16.35
CA ALA A 120 -12.10 -33.47 15.62
C ALA A 120 -10.84 -32.97 16.34
N CYS A 121 -10.92 -32.77 17.66
CA CYS A 121 -9.78 -32.38 18.50
C CYS A 121 -8.65 -33.42 18.39
N ASP A 122 -8.97 -34.71 18.56
CA ASP A 122 -7.99 -35.80 18.46
C ASP A 122 -7.34 -35.85 17.07
N THR A 123 -8.13 -35.63 16.02
CA THR A 123 -7.63 -35.60 14.65
C THR A 123 -6.70 -34.42 14.43
N ILE A 124 -7.01 -33.22 14.92
CA ILE A 124 -6.15 -32.04 14.79
C ILE A 124 -4.84 -32.26 15.56
N CYS A 125 -4.94 -32.61 16.84
CA CYS A 125 -3.80 -32.76 17.75
C CYS A 125 -2.89 -33.97 17.43
N ALA A 126 -3.32 -34.90 16.58
CA ALA A 126 -2.51 -36.06 16.17
C ALA A 126 -1.27 -35.70 15.33
N ASP A 127 -1.23 -34.50 14.73
CA ASP A 127 -0.10 -34.01 13.94
C ASP A 127 0.27 -32.60 14.39
N LYS A 128 1.53 -32.41 14.82
CA LYS A 128 1.98 -31.13 15.38
C LYS A 128 1.87 -29.99 14.37
N ASP A 129 2.18 -30.23 13.09
CA ASP A 129 2.13 -29.18 12.09
C ASP A 129 0.69 -28.74 11.81
N ARG A 130 -0.25 -29.69 11.77
CA ARG A 130 -1.69 -29.41 11.67
C ARG A 130 -2.21 -28.69 12.91
N TRP A 131 -1.78 -29.10 14.10
CA TRP A 131 -2.16 -28.47 15.36
C TRP A 131 -1.70 -27.02 15.42
N VAL A 132 -0.41 -26.75 15.20
CA VAL A 132 0.15 -25.40 15.14
C VAL A 132 -0.57 -24.57 14.07
N HIS A 133 -0.78 -25.13 12.87
CA HIS A 133 -1.49 -24.41 11.81
C HIS A 133 -2.94 -24.08 12.21
N PHE A 134 -3.62 -24.97 12.93
CA PHE A 134 -4.97 -24.72 13.43
C PHE A 134 -4.97 -23.56 14.43
N MET A 135 -4.07 -23.57 15.42
CA MET A 135 -3.99 -22.53 16.45
C MET A 135 -3.56 -21.18 15.88
N MET A 136 -2.52 -21.15 15.03
CA MET A 136 -2.09 -19.95 14.30
C MET A 136 -3.25 -19.28 13.56
N HIS A 137 -4.15 -20.06 12.95
CA HIS A 137 -5.25 -19.53 12.17
C HIS A 137 -6.48 -19.17 13.03
N HIS A 138 -6.89 -20.05 13.93
CA HIS A 138 -8.18 -19.95 14.61
C HIS A 138 -8.12 -19.20 15.93
N GLU A 139 -7.04 -19.34 16.69
CA GLU A 139 -6.88 -18.62 17.95
C GLU A 139 -6.18 -17.28 17.71
N MET A 140 -5.04 -17.30 17.02
CA MET A 140 -4.19 -16.11 16.88
C MET A 140 -4.51 -15.26 15.65
N HIS A 141 -5.41 -15.74 14.79
CA HIS A 141 -5.84 -15.07 13.55
C HIS A 141 -4.68 -14.63 12.66
N MET A 142 -3.59 -15.40 12.67
CA MET A 142 -2.39 -15.14 11.87
C MET A 142 -2.45 -15.92 10.56
N ILE A 143 -2.08 -15.24 9.48
CA ILE A 143 -1.97 -15.82 8.15
C ILE A 143 -0.50 -15.71 7.74
N PRO A 144 0.09 -16.76 7.15
CA PRO A 144 1.46 -16.67 6.66
C PRO A 144 1.58 -15.55 5.62
N PRO A 145 2.65 -14.74 5.67
CA PRO A 145 2.90 -13.72 4.65
C PRO A 145 2.96 -14.35 3.25
N ASP A 146 2.30 -13.74 2.29
CA ASP A 146 2.04 -14.34 0.97
C ASP A 146 3.04 -13.93 -0.12
N SER A 147 3.97 -13.03 0.22
CA SER A 147 4.93 -12.37 -0.66
C SER A 147 6.25 -12.07 0.07
N SER A 148 7.33 -11.78 -0.66
CA SER A 148 8.60 -11.44 -0.02
C SER A 148 8.67 -9.93 0.31
N PRO A 149 9.26 -9.54 1.45
CA PRO A 149 9.43 -8.13 1.82
C PRO A 149 10.08 -7.28 0.73
N LEU A 150 11.10 -7.84 0.06
CA LEU A 150 11.81 -7.15 -1.02
C LEU A 150 10.92 -6.93 -2.25
N SER A 151 10.07 -7.90 -2.59
CA SER A 151 9.17 -7.78 -3.75
C SER A 151 8.12 -6.69 -3.53
N ASN A 152 7.56 -6.61 -2.32
CA ASN A 152 6.60 -5.57 -1.95
C ASN A 152 7.25 -4.19 -1.95
N ALA A 153 8.45 -4.05 -1.38
CA ALA A 153 9.22 -2.82 -1.39
C ALA A 153 9.54 -2.33 -2.81
N ALA A 154 9.91 -3.25 -3.71
CA ALA A 154 10.18 -2.94 -5.11
C ALA A 154 8.90 -2.51 -5.85
N ALA A 155 7.77 -3.20 -5.64
CA ALA A 155 6.49 -2.84 -6.24
C ALA A 155 6.05 -1.42 -5.83
N THR A 156 6.19 -1.08 -4.54
CA THR A 156 5.89 0.27 -4.03
C THR A 156 6.82 1.31 -4.64
N PHE A 157 8.14 1.07 -4.65
CA PHE A 157 9.12 2.02 -5.21
C PHE A 157 8.88 2.31 -6.70
N ILE A 158 8.69 1.24 -7.48
CA ILE A 158 8.47 1.35 -8.93
C ILE A 158 7.17 2.10 -9.21
N SER A 159 6.09 1.77 -8.50
CA SER A 159 4.82 2.46 -8.69
C SER A 159 4.88 3.93 -8.29
N PHE A 160 5.48 4.22 -7.14
CA PHE A 160 5.70 5.59 -6.67
C PHE A 160 6.49 6.40 -7.69
N GLY A 161 7.61 5.85 -8.18
CA GLY A 161 8.46 6.50 -9.18
C GLY A 161 7.73 6.76 -10.50
N ILE A 162 7.03 5.75 -11.06
CA ILE A 162 6.32 5.89 -12.33
C ILE A 162 5.18 6.91 -12.22
N MET A 163 4.35 6.78 -11.19
CA MET A 163 3.15 7.60 -11.05
C MET A 163 3.47 9.00 -10.53
N GLY A 164 4.51 9.15 -9.70
CA GLY A 164 5.01 10.45 -9.26
C GLY A 164 5.82 11.19 -10.33
N ALA A 165 6.39 10.49 -11.32
CA ALA A 165 7.01 11.16 -12.46
C ALA A 165 6.01 11.87 -13.38
N VAL A 166 4.72 11.48 -13.37
CA VAL A 166 3.69 12.03 -14.26
C VAL A 166 3.54 13.56 -14.11
N PRO A 167 3.38 14.13 -12.91
CA PRO A 167 3.37 15.59 -12.71
C PRO A 167 4.61 16.31 -13.26
N LEU A 168 5.80 15.71 -13.15
CA LEU A 168 7.07 16.31 -13.54
C LEU A 168 7.38 16.15 -15.03
N ALA A 169 6.72 15.22 -15.71
CA ALA A 169 7.00 14.90 -17.10
C ALA A 169 6.86 16.12 -18.02
N VAL A 170 5.92 17.04 -17.73
CA VAL A 170 5.73 18.27 -18.51
C VAL A 170 6.91 19.22 -18.36
N TYR A 171 7.38 19.45 -17.13
CA TYR A 171 8.53 20.31 -16.85
C TYR A 171 9.82 19.76 -17.42
N VAL A 172 10.02 18.44 -17.33
CA VAL A 172 11.18 17.78 -17.95
C VAL A 172 11.09 17.84 -19.47
N ALA A 173 9.90 17.69 -20.07
CA ALA A 173 9.73 17.80 -21.52
C ALA A 173 10.01 19.22 -22.02
N ASP A 174 9.54 20.24 -21.31
CA ASP A 174 9.82 21.65 -21.62
C ASP A 174 11.33 21.96 -21.58
N TRP A 175 12.05 21.38 -20.61
CA TRP A 175 13.51 21.52 -20.51
C TRP A 175 14.25 20.97 -21.75
N PHE A 176 13.75 19.90 -22.37
CA PHE A 176 14.35 19.35 -23.60
C PHE A 176 13.90 20.08 -24.87
N SER A 177 12.63 20.51 -24.90
CA SER A 177 12.03 21.19 -26.03
C SER A 177 11.11 22.29 -25.50
N PRO A 178 11.58 23.56 -25.47
CA PRO A 178 10.80 24.66 -24.94
C PRO A 178 9.41 24.73 -25.57
N MET A 179 8.39 24.81 -24.72
CA MET A 179 6.98 24.86 -25.12
C MET A 179 6.40 26.24 -24.79
N ASP A 180 5.76 26.87 -25.77
CA ASP A 180 4.93 28.07 -25.54
C ASP A 180 3.56 27.66 -24.95
N ALA A 181 3.57 27.04 -23.77
CA ALA A 181 2.37 26.55 -23.10
C ALA A 181 2.45 26.76 -21.59
N ASP A 182 1.27 26.81 -20.95
CA ASP A 182 1.16 26.81 -19.50
C ASP A 182 1.52 25.42 -18.94
N LEU A 183 2.74 25.30 -18.39
CA LEU A 183 3.27 24.04 -17.87
C LEU A 183 2.44 23.50 -16.72
N PHE A 184 1.98 24.37 -15.82
CA PHE A 184 1.22 23.99 -14.65
C PHE A 184 -0.16 23.43 -15.04
N LEU A 185 -0.81 24.05 -16.02
CA LEU A 185 -2.07 23.55 -16.56
C LEU A 185 -1.92 22.16 -17.17
N TRP A 186 -0.91 21.94 -18.01
CA TRP A 186 -0.67 20.62 -18.62
C TRP A 186 -0.27 19.56 -17.59
N SER A 187 0.55 19.93 -16.60
CA SER A 187 0.89 19.05 -15.48
C SER A 187 -0.35 18.66 -14.68
N SER A 188 -1.22 19.62 -14.39
CA SER A 188 -2.49 19.41 -13.70
C SER A 188 -3.42 18.47 -14.46
N VAL A 189 -3.54 18.64 -15.78
CA VAL A 189 -4.36 17.77 -16.64
C VAL A 189 -3.80 16.35 -16.66
N LEU A 190 -2.50 16.16 -16.88
CA LEU A 190 -1.88 14.84 -16.88
C LEU A 190 -1.99 14.16 -15.51
N THR A 191 -1.78 14.90 -14.43
CA THR A 191 -1.95 14.37 -13.07
C THR A 191 -3.39 13.98 -12.79
N PHE A 192 -4.38 14.77 -13.25
CA PHE A 192 -5.79 14.44 -13.13
C PHE A 192 -6.14 13.13 -13.86
N LEU A 193 -5.60 12.94 -15.07
CA LEU A 193 -5.72 11.66 -15.79
C LEU A 193 -5.04 10.52 -15.00
N GLY A 194 -3.87 10.78 -14.40
CA GLY A 194 -3.17 9.86 -13.51
C GLY A 194 -4.01 9.45 -12.30
N PHE A 195 -4.66 10.40 -11.61
CA PHE A 195 -5.56 10.11 -10.49
C PHE A 195 -6.78 9.30 -10.90
N MET A 196 -7.36 9.57 -12.07
CA MET A 196 -8.43 8.74 -12.62
C MET A 196 -7.95 7.31 -12.89
N PHE A 197 -6.76 7.18 -13.48
CA PHE A 197 -6.16 5.88 -13.75
C PHE A 197 -5.91 5.08 -12.46
N ILE A 198 -5.19 5.63 -11.49
CA ILE A 198 -4.90 4.90 -10.25
C ILE A 198 -6.15 4.69 -9.40
N GLY A 199 -7.07 5.66 -9.38
CA GLY A 199 -8.37 5.55 -8.72
C GLY A 199 -9.21 4.39 -9.27
N TYR A 200 -9.11 4.12 -10.58
CA TYR A 200 -9.72 2.96 -11.21
C TYR A 200 -9.12 1.65 -10.68
N PHE A 201 -7.79 1.53 -10.64
CA PHE A 201 -7.13 0.34 -10.09
C PHE A 201 -7.42 0.15 -8.59
N LYS A 202 -7.46 1.23 -7.81
CA LYS A 202 -7.89 1.21 -6.40
C LYS A 202 -9.28 0.60 -6.25
N GLY A 203 -10.23 1.00 -7.10
CA GLY A 203 -11.58 0.44 -7.10
C GLY A 203 -11.61 -1.06 -7.40
N LEU A 204 -10.80 -1.51 -8.38
CA LEU A 204 -10.69 -2.93 -8.74
C LEU A 204 -10.07 -3.77 -7.61
N VAL A 205 -8.96 -3.30 -7.03
CA VAL A 205 -8.23 -4.03 -5.97
C VAL A 205 -9.04 -4.12 -4.69
N ALA A 206 -9.70 -3.03 -4.29
CA ALA A 206 -10.44 -2.97 -3.04
C ALA A 206 -11.88 -3.54 -3.15
N ASP A 207 -12.27 -4.05 -4.33
CA ASP A 207 -13.64 -4.42 -4.68
C ASP A 207 -14.69 -3.34 -4.30
N ARG A 208 -14.34 -2.07 -4.52
CA ARG A 208 -15.18 -0.90 -4.21
C ARG A 208 -15.76 -0.28 -5.48
N PRO A 209 -16.88 0.49 -5.38
CA PRO A 209 -17.40 1.22 -6.52
C PRO A 209 -16.32 2.13 -7.14
N ILE A 210 -15.95 1.83 -8.39
CA ILE A 210 -14.84 2.49 -9.11
C ILE A 210 -14.99 4.01 -9.09
N LEU A 211 -16.20 4.52 -9.37
CA LEU A 211 -16.47 5.95 -9.38
C LEU A 211 -16.16 6.60 -8.02
N LYS A 212 -16.49 5.93 -6.92
CA LYS A 212 -16.19 6.42 -5.57
C LYS A 212 -14.68 6.44 -5.33
N SER A 213 -13.97 5.38 -5.72
CA SER A 213 -12.51 5.31 -5.57
C SER A 213 -11.77 6.38 -6.38
N VAL A 214 -12.22 6.65 -7.60
CA VAL A 214 -11.68 7.73 -8.45
C VAL A 214 -11.94 9.10 -7.82
N LEU A 215 -13.18 9.38 -7.41
CA LEU A 215 -13.53 10.66 -6.79
C LEU A 215 -12.78 10.90 -5.47
N GLU A 216 -12.60 9.85 -4.66
CA GLU A 216 -11.78 9.93 -3.44
C GLU A 216 -10.32 10.28 -3.76
N THR A 217 -9.70 9.61 -4.75
CA THR A 217 -8.30 9.86 -5.12
C THR A 217 -8.11 11.27 -5.67
N ILE A 218 -9.02 11.73 -6.54
CA ILE A 218 -9.00 13.10 -7.05
C ILE A 218 -9.21 14.10 -5.90
N GLY A 219 -10.19 13.87 -5.03
CA GLY A 219 -10.49 14.77 -3.92
C GLY A 219 -9.32 14.94 -2.96
N LEU A 220 -8.64 13.84 -2.61
CA LEU A 220 -7.43 13.88 -1.78
C LEU A 220 -6.27 14.57 -2.49
N GLY A 221 -6.07 14.29 -3.78
CA GLY A 221 -5.01 14.92 -4.58
C GLY A 221 -5.23 16.43 -4.72
N VAL A 222 -6.46 16.87 -5.00
CA VAL A 222 -6.82 18.30 -5.07
C VAL A 222 -6.64 18.97 -3.71
N ALA A 223 -7.06 18.33 -2.62
CA ALA A 223 -6.87 18.87 -1.28
C ALA A 223 -5.39 19.04 -0.93
N ALA A 224 -4.55 18.04 -1.22
CA ALA A 224 -3.11 18.10 -1.00
C ALA A 224 -2.45 19.20 -1.85
N ALA A 225 -2.78 19.28 -3.13
CA ALA A 225 -2.26 20.31 -4.04
C ALA A 225 -2.68 21.71 -3.60
N PHE A 226 -3.93 21.89 -3.16
CA PHE A 226 -4.42 23.16 -2.64
C PHE A 226 -3.65 23.56 -1.38
N LEU A 227 -3.49 22.65 -0.41
CA LEU A 227 -2.71 22.91 0.80
C LEU A 227 -1.26 23.29 0.47
N ALA A 228 -0.63 22.60 -0.47
CA ALA A 228 0.74 22.88 -0.87
C ALA A 228 0.87 24.21 -1.61
N TYR A 229 -0.04 24.52 -2.55
CA TYR A 229 -0.06 25.79 -3.27
C TYR A 229 -0.15 26.98 -2.32
N PHE A 230 -1.13 26.96 -1.40
CA PHE A 230 -1.28 28.05 -0.44
C PHE A 230 -0.14 28.12 0.58
N ALA A 231 0.45 26.98 0.96
CA ALA A 231 1.65 27.00 1.78
C ALA A 231 2.81 27.67 1.03
N GLY A 232 2.99 27.37 -0.26
CA GLY A 232 3.98 28.02 -1.12
C GLY A 232 3.75 29.52 -1.24
N ASP A 233 2.53 29.93 -1.57
CA ASP A 233 2.12 31.33 -1.70
C ASP A 233 2.35 32.13 -0.40
N ILE A 234 1.91 31.60 0.74
CA ILE A 234 2.10 32.25 2.05
C ILE A 234 3.60 32.37 2.37
N LEU A 235 4.39 31.32 2.14
CA LEU A 235 5.81 31.33 2.44
C LEU A 235 6.58 32.29 1.53
N GLU A 236 6.22 32.37 0.25
CA GLU A 236 6.79 33.36 -0.68
C GLU A 236 6.54 34.78 -0.16
N HIS A 237 5.29 35.11 0.20
CA HIS A 237 4.96 36.44 0.71
C HIS A 237 5.71 36.75 2.02
N LEU A 238 5.81 35.80 2.95
CA LEU A 238 6.51 36.00 4.22
C LEU A 238 8.02 36.22 4.02
N LEU A 239 8.65 35.43 3.15
CA LEU A 239 10.10 35.50 2.92
C LEU A 239 10.48 36.65 1.99
N ALA A 240 9.60 37.05 1.07
CA ALA A 240 9.81 38.20 0.19
C ALA A 240 9.70 39.53 0.94
N VAL A 241 8.88 39.61 1.99
CA VAL A 241 8.74 40.80 2.85
C VAL A 241 10.02 41.10 3.67
N GLU A 242 10.91 40.12 3.85
CA GLU A 242 12.20 40.30 4.53
C GLU A 242 13.37 40.69 3.60
N ARG A 243 13.15 40.83 2.28
CA ARG A 243 14.14 41.34 1.30
C ARG A 243 13.89 42.78 0.90
#